data_AF-A0A844E7L2-F1
#
_entry.id   AF-A0A844E7L2-F1
#
_cell.length_a   1.000
_cell.length_b   1.000
_cell.length_c   1.000
_cell.angle_alpha   90.00
_cell.angle_beta   90.00
_cell.angle_gamma   90.00
#
_symmetry.space_group_name_H-M   'P 1'
#
loop_
_entity.id
_entity.type
_entity.pdbx_description
1 polymer ?
#
loop_
_entity_poly.entity_id
_entity_poly.type
_entity_poly.pdbx_seq_one_letter_code
_entity_poly.pdbx_strand_id
1 'polypeptide(L)'
;MGISHEYHSAPRRARRGTVSGKLRFLGAVVAILLVSYAITAILEKGAEGADDTPSTNASGIAENILAPLPMQGEADSSSAAQDGSTGGQAVTLENFGPAKQSAGAYTVKAYDASVIRQPSCGQVDLSYFADAAFLGDSLTVGFSDYQINLDGALICGYTGVGPDAIVNHSAVKSPTRGQEVALDVLAAARPKKLYILLGTNTLTTLGASDRFLAYYGQMLDMLREALGEDCVIYVQSIPPVRPSAAAEKPGLASDVLRGVNEQLAQLAASKGCVYLDLWETLADGEGNLKEMLAAPDGVHLSAGNGYGAWVTYLRNHAKYSADNSWTMGSVYSAQ
;
A
#
# COMPACT_ATOMS: atom_id res chain seq x y z
N MET A 1 -44.88 -36.48 -62.28
CA MET A 1 -44.85 -37.39 -61.10
C MET A 1 -43.58 -38.22 -61.20
N GLY A 2 -42.72 -38.19 -60.17
CA GLY A 2 -41.51 -39.01 -60.10
C GLY A 2 -40.25 -38.21 -59.78
N ILE A 3 -40.09 -37.82 -58.51
CA ILE A 3 -38.83 -37.35 -57.94
C ILE A 3 -37.90 -38.57 -57.78
N SER A 4 -36.64 -38.47 -58.18
CA SER A 4 -35.58 -39.31 -57.62
C SER A 4 -34.33 -38.46 -57.38
N HIS A 5 -33.99 -38.36 -56.10
CA HIS A 5 -32.80 -37.73 -55.54
C HIS A 5 -31.74 -38.82 -55.37
N GLU A 6 -30.58 -38.66 -56.01
CA GLU A 6 -29.42 -39.51 -55.76
C GLU A 6 -28.73 -39.05 -54.45
N TYR A 7 -28.56 -40.01 -53.53
CA TYR A 7 -27.86 -39.82 -52.26
C TYR A 7 -26.38 -40.20 -52.42
N HIS A 8 -25.49 -39.24 -52.20
CA HIS A 8 -24.07 -39.49 -51.97
C HIS A 8 -23.85 -40.04 -50.55
N SER A 9 -23.21 -41.21 -50.45
CA SER A 9 -22.81 -41.85 -49.19
C SER A 9 -21.35 -41.53 -48.87
N ALA A 10 -21.11 -40.92 -47.69
CA ALA A 10 -19.78 -40.67 -47.14
C ALA A 10 -19.30 -41.87 -46.28
N PRO A 11 -17.97 -42.13 -46.20
CA PRO A 11 -17.45 -43.34 -45.57
C PRO A 11 -17.36 -43.27 -44.04
N ARG A 12 -17.66 -44.41 -43.39
CA ARG A 12 -17.54 -44.66 -41.96
C ARG A 12 -16.07 -44.62 -41.50
N ARG A 13 -15.78 -43.81 -40.48
CA ARG A 13 -14.48 -43.79 -39.77
C ARG A 13 -14.50 -44.77 -38.60
N ALA A 14 -13.54 -45.69 -38.57
CA ALA A 14 -13.39 -46.73 -37.56
C ALA A 14 -13.03 -46.16 -36.17
N ARG A 15 -13.68 -46.67 -35.12
CA ARG A 15 -13.35 -46.44 -33.70
C ARG A 15 -12.10 -47.24 -33.34
N ARG A 16 -11.01 -46.56 -32.94
CA ARG A 16 -9.80 -47.19 -32.39
C ARG A 16 -9.86 -47.13 -30.85
N GLY A 17 -9.65 -48.29 -30.22
CA GLY A 17 -9.92 -48.54 -28.79
C GLY A 17 -9.07 -47.75 -27.79
N THR A 18 -9.69 -47.45 -26.66
CA THR A 18 -9.13 -46.76 -25.49
C THR A 18 -8.38 -47.73 -24.58
N VAL A 19 -7.04 -47.66 -24.54
CA VAL A 19 -6.20 -48.27 -23.50
C VAL A 19 -5.32 -47.23 -22.76
N SER A 20 -5.40 -45.92 -23.09
CA SER A 20 -4.45 -44.93 -22.55
C SER A 20 -4.81 -44.30 -21.19
N GLY A 21 -6.04 -44.50 -20.67
CA GLY A 21 -6.48 -43.81 -19.44
C GLY A 21 -5.85 -44.35 -18.16
N LYS A 22 -5.78 -45.68 -18.01
CA LYS A 22 -5.29 -46.31 -16.77
C LYS A 22 -3.77 -46.15 -16.58
N LEU A 23 -2.98 -46.15 -17.66
CA LEU A 23 -1.53 -45.93 -17.59
C LEU A 23 -1.19 -44.48 -17.22
N ARG A 24 -1.95 -43.51 -17.73
CA ARG A 24 -1.75 -42.08 -17.40
C ARG A 24 -2.11 -41.77 -15.95
N PHE A 25 -3.14 -42.41 -15.43
CA PHE A 25 -3.53 -42.28 -14.02
C PHE A 25 -2.49 -42.90 -13.08
N LEU A 26 -1.96 -44.08 -13.42
CA LEU A 26 -0.91 -44.73 -12.63
C LEU A 26 0.39 -43.91 -12.62
N GLY A 27 0.76 -43.31 -13.76
CA GLY A 27 1.91 -42.41 -13.85
C GLY A 27 1.76 -41.16 -12.97
N ALA A 28 0.57 -40.57 -12.90
CA ALA A 28 0.29 -39.41 -12.04
C ALA A 28 0.41 -39.76 -10.56
N VAL A 29 -0.09 -40.93 -10.13
CA VAL A 29 0.01 -41.38 -8.73
C VAL A 29 1.45 -41.61 -8.32
N VAL A 30 2.27 -42.23 -9.17
CA VAL A 30 3.70 -42.44 -8.89
C VAL A 30 4.45 -41.11 -8.80
N ALA A 31 4.15 -40.14 -9.67
CA ALA A 31 4.76 -38.81 -9.60
C ALA A 31 4.43 -38.06 -8.30
N ILE A 32 3.17 -38.14 -7.85
CA ILE A 32 2.74 -37.52 -6.59
C ILE A 32 3.48 -38.16 -5.41
N LEU A 33 3.60 -39.49 -5.36
CA LEU A 33 4.30 -40.19 -4.28
C LEU A 33 5.79 -39.83 -4.21
N LEU A 34 6.45 -39.65 -5.36
CA LEU A 34 7.86 -39.22 -5.42
C LEU A 34 8.04 -37.77 -4.93
N VAL A 35 7.12 -36.88 -5.28
CA VAL A 35 7.13 -35.49 -4.79
C VAL A 35 6.88 -35.43 -3.29
N SER A 36 5.90 -36.19 -2.79
CA SER A 36 5.63 -36.28 -1.36
C SER A 36 6.85 -36.80 -0.58
N TYR A 37 7.52 -37.85 -1.08
CA TYR A 37 8.73 -38.37 -0.45
C TYR A 37 9.88 -37.36 -0.44
N ALA A 38 10.08 -36.62 -1.54
CA ALA A 38 11.09 -35.56 -1.61
C ALA A 38 10.83 -34.43 -0.61
N ILE A 39 9.57 -34.02 -0.42
CA ILE A 39 9.19 -33.01 0.57
C ILE A 39 9.48 -33.52 2.00
N THR A 40 9.13 -34.77 2.30
CA THR A 40 9.40 -35.37 3.62
C THR A 40 10.90 -35.41 3.93
N ALA A 41 11.74 -35.80 2.96
CA ALA A 41 13.19 -35.84 3.14
C ALA A 41 13.82 -34.44 3.34
N ILE A 42 13.26 -33.39 2.72
CA ILE A 42 13.71 -32.01 2.91
C ILE A 42 13.32 -31.49 4.29
N LEU A 43 12.11 -31.80 4.76
CA LEU A 43 11.65 -31.38 6.09
C LEU A 43 12.41 -32.10 7.21
N GLU A 44 12.75 -33.37 7.02
CA GLU A 44 13.53 -34.16 7.99
C GLU A 44 14.99 -33.66 8.08
N LYS A 45 15.59 -33.25 6.95
CA LYS A 45 16.92 -32.61 6.94
C LYS A 45 16.94 -31.14 7.37
N GLY A 46 15.82 -30.44 7.28
CA GLY A 46 15.69 -29.04 7.72
C GLY A 46 15.59 -28.88 9.23
N ALA A 47 15.25 -29.94 9.96
CA ALA A 47 15.08 -29.93 11.41
C ALA A 47 16.37 -30.20 12.21
N GLU A 48 17.45 -30.69 11.58
CA GLU A 48 18.72 -31.00 12.25
C GLU A 48 19.69 -29.80 12.38
N GLY A 49 19.27 -28.58 12.00
CA GLY A 49 20.13 -27.39 11.98
C GLY A 49 19.70 -26.21 12.85
N ALA A 50 18.70 -26.38 13.72
CA ALA A 50 18.11 -25.30 14.51
C ALA A 50 18.40 -25.46 16.02
N ASP A 51 19.67 -25.40 16.40
CA ASP A 51 20.08 -25.13 17.78
C ASP A 51 21.40 -24.36 17.73
N ASP A 52 21.32 -23.04 17.59
CA ASP A 52 22.35 -22.07 18.01
C ASP A 52 21.80 -20.64 17.82
N THR A 53 21.25 -20.06 18.90
CA THR A 53 20.91 -18.63 18.96
C THR A 53 21.97 -17.89 19.80
N PRO A 54 22.70 -16.90 19.25
CA PRO A 54 23.51 -16.00 20.05
C PRO A 54 22.65 -14.85 20.59
N SER A 55 22.64 -14.72 21.91
CA SER A 55 22.22 -13.52 22.63
C SER A 55 23.16 -12.35 22.30
N THR A 56 22.62 -11.27 21.71
CA THR A 56 23.34 -10.01 21.54
C THR A 56 22.73 -8.92 22.44
N ASN A 57 23.46 -8.62 23.51
CA ASN A 57 23.28 -7.43 24.34
C ASN A 57 23.73 -6.19 23.54
N ALA A 58 22.83 -5.26 23.26
CA ALA A 58 23.16 -3.97 22.66
C ALA A 58 23.37 -2.91 23.75
N SER A 59 24.53 -2.96 24.41
CA SER A 59 25.15 -1.77 25.02
C SER A 59 26.33 -1.40 24.13
N GLY A 60 26.16 -0.36 23.31
CA GLY A 60 27.15 0.03 22.30
C GLY A 60 26.89 1.46 21.86
N ILE A 61 27.72 2.35 22.39
CA ILE A 61 27.68 3.81 22.31
C ILE A 61 27.88 4.30 20.86
N ALA A 62 27.03 5.22 20.41
CA ALA A 62 27.36 6.18 19.36
C ALA A 62 27.29 7.58 19.98
N GLU A 63 28.41 7.99 20.57
CA GLU A 63 28.71 9.40 20.77
C GLU A 63 28.81 10.08 19.40
N ASN A 64 28.49 11.38 19.39
CA ASN A 64 28.81 12.34 18.33
C ASN A 64 27.75 12.61 17.25
N ILE A 65 26.64 13.25 17.65
CA ILE A 65 25.95 14.23 16.78
C ILE A 65 25.74 15.51 17.60
N LEU A 66 26.80 16.30 17.73
CA LEU A 66 26.72 17.69 18.17
C LEU A 66 27.03 18.57 16.95
N ALA A 67 25.99 19.14 16.34
CA ALA A 67 26.17 20.20 15.35
C ALA A 67 26.42 21.54 16.08
N PRO A 68 27.35 22.40 15.60
CA PRO A 68 27.75 23.61 16.30
C PRO A 68 26.72 24.74 16.13
N LEU A 69 26.43 25.45 17.22
CA LEU A 69 25.69 26.71 17.21
C LEU A 69 26.63 27.87 16.83
N PRO A 70 26.17 28.90 16.12
CA PRO A 70 26.98 30.08 15.82
C PRO A 70 27.16 30.98 17.05
N MET A 71 28.41 31.44 17.20
CA MET A 71 28.93 32.55 18.03
C MET A 71 28.10 33.85 17.86
N GLN A 72 28.15 34.90 18.69
CA GLN A 72 28.86 35.32 19.90
C GLN A 72 28.21 36.65 20.32
N GLY A 73 28.41 37.07 21.57
CA GLY A 73 28.21 38.46 21.98
C GLY A 73 28.44 38.66 23.47
N GLU A 74 29.69 38.54 23.91
CA GLU A 74 30.10 39.13 25.19
C GLU A 74 30.08 40.66 25.10
N ALA A 75 29.54 41.30 26.14
CA ALA A 75 29.92 42.65 26.52
C ALA A 75 29.78 42.78 28.05
N ASP A 76 30.93 42.77 28.72
CA ASP A 76 31.12 43.31 30.06
C ASP A 76 30.71 44.80 30.10
N SER A 77 30.02 45.21 31.16
CA SER A 77 30.22 46.54 31.77
C SER A 77 29.59 46.63 33.16
N SER A 78 30.46 46.92 34.12
CA SER A 78 30.21 47.30 35.50
C SER A 78 29.46 48.62 35.65
N SER A 79 28.58 48.74 36.66
CA SER A 79 28.55 49.89 37.60
C SER A 79 27.47 49.75 38.66
N ALA A 80 27.83 50.01 39.91
CA ALA A 80 26.96 50.11 41.08
C ALA A 80 26.18 51.44 41.10
N ALA A 81 24.93 51.43 41.59
CA ALA A 81 24.39 52.40 42.56
C ALA A 81 22.91 52.09 42.87
N GLN A 82 22.56 52.23 44.15
CA GLN A 82 21.21 52.19 44.73
C GLN A 82 20.35 53.37 44.24
N ASP A 83 19.02 53.18 44.13
CA ASP A 83 18.03 53.89 44.98
C ASP A 83 16.58 53.55 44.54
N GLY A 84 15.67 53.50 45.52
CA GLY A 84 14.34 54.09 45.38
C GLY A 84 13.20 53.30 44.71
N SER A 85 12.33 52.77 45.57
CA SER A 85 10.86 52.80 45.42
C SER A 85 10.11 51.63 44.72
N THR A 86 9.20 51.06 45.52
CA THR A 86 7.86 50.52 45.17
C THR A 86 7.72 49.32 44.22
N GLY A 87 7.21 48.22 44.80
CA GLY A 87 6.13 47.42 44.21
C GLY A 87 6.50 46.38 43.15
N GLY A 88 6.44 45.10 43.54
CA GLY A 88 6.38 43.96 42.61
C GLY A 88 7.44 42.91 42.90
N GLN A 89 7.00 41.68 43.24
CA GLN A 89 7.87 40.50 43.20
C GLN A 89 8.42 40.37 41.78
N ALA A 90 9.72 40.54 41.62
CA ALA A 90 10.42 40.22 40.38
C ALA A 90 10.34 38.70 40.17
N VAL A 91 9.50 38.27 39.23
CA VAL A 91 9.43 36.88 38.79
C VAL A 91 10.68 36.60 37.98
N THR A 92 11.55 35.72 38.48
CA THR A 92 12.76 35.29 37.76
C THR A 92 12.37 34.56 36.48
N LEU A 93 12.93 35.01 35.35
CA LEU A 93 12.66 34.52 33.99
C LEU A 93 13.12 33.06 33.75
N GLU A 94 13.70 32.41 34.76
CA GLU A 94 14.13 31.01 34.72
C GLU A 94 12.97 30.00 34.72
N ASN A 95 11.76 30.46 35.08
CA ASN A 95 10.55 29.62 35.09
C ASN A 95 9.79 29.58 33.75
N PHE A 96 10.30 30.23 32.70
CA PHE A 96 9.71 30.20 31.36
C PHE A 96 10.67 29.53 30.37
N GLY A 97 10.79 28.22 30.48
CA GLY A 97 11.39 27.35 29.48
C GLY A 97 10.62 26.04 29.39
N PRO A 98 10.61 25.34 28.24
CA PRO A 98 9.98 24.02 28.17
C PRO A 98 10.55 23.13 29.27
N ALA A 99 9.66 22.51 30.06
CA ALA A 99 10.05 21.69 31.20
C ALA A 99 11.10 20.65 30.74
N LYS A 100 12.26 20.63 31.38
CA LYS A 100 13.27 19.59 31.15
C LYS A 100 12.64 18.24 31.50
N GLN A 101 12.27 17.46 30.49
CA GLN A 101 11.83 16.09 30.68
C GLN A 101 13.01 15.22 31.11
N SER A 102 12.81 14.42 32.15
CA SER A 102 13.82 13.47 32.63
C SER A 102 14.14 12.43 31.54
N ALA A 103 15.42 12.14 31.34
CA ALA A 103 15.85 11.10 30.42
C ALA A 103 15.23 9.75 30.83
N GLY A 104 14.50 9.11 29.91
CA GLY A 104 13.86 7.80 30.12
C GLY A 104 12.34 7.81 30.35
N ALA A 105 11.68 8.97 30.32
CA ALA A 105 10.21 9.07 30.45
C ALA A 105 9.43 9.05 29.11
N TYR A 106 10.12 8.84 27.98
CA TYR A 106 9.47 8.67 26.68
C TYR A 106 9.31 7.19 26.36
N THR A 107 8.06 6.74 26.20
CA THR A 107 7.80 5.56 25.39
C THR A 107 7.86 6.02 23.94
N VAL A 108 8.83 5.53 23.18
CA VAL A 108 8.75 5.62 21.71
C VAL A 108 7.54 4.77 21.34
N LYS A 109 6.38 5.40 21.10
CA LYS A 109 5.29 4.71 20.43
C LYS A 109 5.88 4.25 19.10
N ALA A 110 5.77 2.95 18.80
CA ALA A 110 6.04 2.44 17.47
C ALA A 110 5.34 3.36 16.46
N TYR A 111 6.01 3.66 15.34
CA TYR A 111 5.50 4.61 14.35
C TYR A 111 4.12 4.16 13.87
N ASP A 112 3.09 4.85 14.37
CA ASP A 112 1.71 4.71 13.93
C ASP A 112 1.62 5.24 12.50
N ALA A 113 0.89 4.54 11.63
CA ALA A 113 0.61 4.94 10.27
C ALA A 113 0.10 6.39 10.19
N SER A 114 -0.62 6.86 11.22
CA SER A 114 -1.11 8.24 11.33
C SER A 114 -0.01 9.30 11.40
N VAL A 115 1.18 8.95 11.86
CA VAL A 115 2.34 9.86 11.95
C VAL A 115 3.14 9.86 10.63
N ILE A 116 3.15 8.74 9.92
CA ILE A 116 3.86 8.58 8.64
C ILE A 116 3.06 9.14 7.46
N ARG A 117 1.73 9.09 7.54
CA ARG A 117 0.86 9.47 6.42
C ARG A 117 1.18 10.88 5.91
N GLN A 118 1.03 11.06 4.60
CA GLN A 118 1.05 12.37 3.98
C GLN A 118 0.00 13.25 4.64
N PRO A 119 0.37 14.39 5.23
CA PRO A 119 -0.61 15.30 5.82
C PRO A 119 -1.51 15.87 4.73
N SER A 120 -2.72 16.26 5.13
CA SER A 120 -3.57 17.06 4.25
C SER A 120 -2.87 18.38 3.94
N CYS A 121 -2.80 18.77 2.68
CA CYS A 121 -2.23 20.05 2.27
C CYS A 121 -3.05 20.66 1.14
N GLY A 122 -4.07 21.46 1.49
CA GLY A 122 -4.98 22.03 0.51
C GLY A 122 -5.72 20.96 -0.30
N GLN A 123 -6.30 21.35 -1.43
CA GLN A 123 -7.03 20.44 -2.32
C GLN A 123 -6.58 20.75 -3.76
N VAL A 124 -5.93 19.78 -4.39
CA VAL A 124 -5.56 19.90 -5.80
C VAL A 124 -6.79 19.74 -6.70
N ASP A 125 -6.80 20.40 -7.85
CA ASP A 125 -7.74 20.17 -8.93
C ASP A 125 -7.58 18.75 -9.52
N LEU A 126 -8.60 18.24 -10.21
CA LEU A 126 -8.54 16.91 -10.82
C LEU A 126 -7.45 16.78 -11.88
N SER A 127 -7.09 17.88 -12.55
CA SER A 127 -5.98 17.90 -13.51
C SER A 127 -4.62 17.54 -12.92
N TYR A 128 -4.50 17.55 -11.59
CA TYR A 128 -3.34 16.99 -10.91
C TYR A 128 -3.09 15.52 -11.24
N PHE A 129 -4.11 14.75 -11.59
CA PHE A 129 -4.00 13.32 -11.91
C PHE A 129 -3.73 13.03 -13.39
N ALA A 130 -3.68 14.03 -14.27
CA ALA A 130 -3.57 13.84 -15.72
C ALA A 130 -2.30 13.08 -16.17
N ASP A 131 -1.22 13.18 -15.39
CA ASP A 131 0.06 12.49 -15.59
C ASP A 131 0.30 11.36 -14.56
N ALA A 132 -0.78 10.91 -13.89
CA ALA A 132 -0.74 9.85 -12.91
C ALA A 132 -1.11 8.48 -13.51
N ALA A 133 -0.63 7.43 -12.86
CA ALA A 133 -1.12 6.07 -13.04
C ALA A 133 -1.62 5.49 -11.70
N PHE A 134 -2.60 4.61 -11.77
CA PHE A 134 -3.17 3.88 -10.65
C PHE A 134 -2.94 2.39 -10.86
N LEU A 135 -2.15 1.75 -10.00
CA LEU A 135 -1.91 0.32 -9.98
C LEU A 135 -2.71 -0.30 -8.84
N GLY A 136 -3.58 -1.26 -9.15
CA GLY A 136 -4.30 -1.94 -8.09
C GLY A 136 -5.16 -3.11 -8.52
N ASP A 137 -6.03 -3.53 -7.61
CA ASP A 137 -6.89 -4.69 -7.80
C ASP A 137 -8.29 -4.32 -8.33
N SER A 138 -9.32 -5.09 -7.95
CA SER A 138 -10.71 -4.81 -8.32
C SER A 138 -11.24 -3.48 -7.78
N LEU A 139 -10.69 -2.96 -6.68
CA LEU A 139 -11.00 -1.59 -6.23
C LEU A 139 -10.46 -0.55 -7.21
N THR A 140 -9.31 -0.78 -7.82
CA THR A 140 -8.79 0.13 -8.85
C THR A 140 -9.50 -0.06 -10.19
N VAL A 141 -9.96 -1.27 -10.52
CA VAL A 141 -10.84 -1.51 -11.67
C VAL A 141 -12.10 -0.64 -11.59
N GLY A 142 -12.67 -0.45 -10.40
CA GLY A 142 -13.87 0.35 -10.24
C GLY A 142 -13.74 1.83 -10.64
N PHE A 143 -12.53 2.40 -10.70
CA PHE A 143 -12.33 3.72 -11.32
C PHE A 143 -12.76 3.72 -12.79
N SER A 144 -12.48 2.63 -13.53
CA SER A 144 -12.91 2.46 -14.91
C SER A 144 -14.38 2.07 -15.01
N ASP A 145 -14.83 1.10 -14.21
CA ASP A 145 -16.20 0.59 -14.28
C ASP A 145 -17.25 1.66 -13.96
N TYR A 146 -16.94 2.54 -13.01
CA TYR A 146 -17.81 3.64 -12.61
C TYR A 146 -17.49 4.96 -13.30
N GLN A 147 -16.57 4.96 -14.27
CA GLN A 147 -16.17 6.13 -15.05
C GLN A 147 -15.79 7.33 -14.18
N ILE A 148 -15.04 7.06 -13.10
CA ILE A 148 -14.60 8.08 -12.15
C ILE A 148 -13.61 9.01 -12.85
N ASN A 149 -13.88 10.32 -12.81
CA ASN A 149 -13.01 11.30 -13.45
C ASN A 149 -11.71 11.51 -12.66
N LEU A 150 -10.60 11.11 -13.26
CA LEU A 150 -9.23 11.35 -12.79
C LEU A 150 -8.40 12.07 -13.88
N ASP A 151 -9.07 12.93 -14.66
CA ASP A 151 -8.50 13.75 -15.74
C ASP A 151 -7.59 13.00 -16.72
N GLY A 152 -7.96 11.75 -17.05
CA GLY A 152 -7.22 10.92 -18.01
C GLY A 152 -6.09 10.07 -17.42
N ALA A 153 -5.97 9.98 -16.08
CA ALA A 153 -5.02 9.10 -15.42
C ALA A 153 -5.05 7.66 -15.99
N LEU A 154 -3.87 7.04 -16.10
CA LEU A 154 -3.76 5.65 -16.55
C LEU A 154 -4.24 4.69 -15.45
N ILE A 155 -5.31 3.93 -15.72
CA ILE A 155 -5.81 2.92 -14.79
C ILE A 155 -5.25 1.53 -15.14
N CYS A 156 -4.44 1.00 -14.24
CA CYS A 156 -3.88 -0.35 -14.21
C CYS A 156 -4.52 -1.15 -13.05
N GLY A 157 -5.84 -1.30 -13.12
CA GLY A 157 -6.62 -2.14 -12.20
C GLY A 157 -6.77 -3.57 -12.73
N TYR A 158 -6.54 -4.56 -11.87
CA TYR A 158 -6.61 -5.98 -12.24
C TYR A 158 -7.33 -6.81 -11.17
N THR A 159 -8.46 -7.42 -11.52
CA THR A 159 -9.26 -8.22 -10.56
C THR A 159 -8.45 -9.37 -9.97
N GLY A 160 -8.48 -9.51 -8.64
CA GLY A 160 -7.86 -10.64 -7.93
C GLY A 160 -6.34 -10.58 -7.84
N VAL A 161 -5.71 -9.48 -8.26
CA VAL A 161 -4.25 -9.35 -8.29
C VAL A 161 -3.71 -8.87 -6.95
N GLY A 162 -2.57 -9.45 -6.55
CA GLY A 162 -1.74 -9.00 -5.44
C GLY A 162 -0.33 -8.57 -5.90
N PRO A 163 0.52 -8.10 -4.97
CA PRO A 163 1.88 -7.64 -5.31
C PRO A 163 2.75 -8.72 -5.98
N ASP A 164 2.50 -9.99 -5.68
CA ASP A 164 3.24 -11.13 -6.24
C ASP A 164 3.06 -11.27 -7.76
N ALA A 165 1.88 -10.95 -8.30
CA ALA A 165 1.69 -10.98 -9.74
C ALA A 165 2.56 -9.94 -10.47
N ILE A 166 2.77 -8.77 -9.84
CA ILE A 166 3.61 -7.70 -10.37
C ILE A 166 5.07 -8.13 -10.34
N VAL A 167 5.53 -8.63 -9.19
CA VAL A 167 6.91 -9.13 -9.01
C VAL A 167 7.24 -10.26 -9.99
N ASN A 168 6.29 -11.15 -10.24
CA ASN A 168 6.49 -12.28 -11.13
C ASN A 168 6.26 -11.96 -12.61
N HIS A 169 6.06 -10.69 -12.99
CA HIS A 169 5.72 -10.27 -14.37
C HIS A 169 4.57 -11.08 -14.96
N SER A 170 3.57 -11.41 -14.13
CA SER A 170 2.46 -12.25 -14.55
C SER A 170 1.60 -11.50 -15.57
N ALA A 171 1.13 -12.24 -16.59
CA ALA A 171 0.11 -11.72 -17.49
C ALA A 171 -1.19 -11.50 -16.71
N VAL A 172 -1.64 -10.25 -16.64
CA VAL A 172 -2.86 -9.81 -15.97
C VAL A 172 -3.83 -9.27 -17.01
N LYS A 173 -5.13 -9.26 -16.68
CA LYS A 173 -6.17 -8.82 -17.61
C LYS A 173 -6.69 -7.44 -17.22
N SER A 174 -6.40 -6.44 -18.04
CA SER A 174 -7.06 -5.14 -18.00
C SER A 174 -8.45 -5.22 -18.62
N PRO A 175 -9.47 -4.59 -18.00
CA PRO A 175 -10.83 -4.53 -18.58
C PRO A 175 -10.88 -3.76 -19.89
N THR A 176 -9.94 -2.83 -20.12
CA THR A 176 -9.93 -1.93 -21.29
C THR A 176 -8.89 -2.29 -22.34
N ARG A 177 -7.78 -2.93 -21.94
CA ARG A 177 -6.63 -3.22 -22.81
C ARG A 177 -6.37 -4.70 -23.08
N GLY A 178 -7.06 -5.61 -22.38
CA GLY A 178 -6.85 -7.05 -22.53
C GLY A 178 -5.69 -7.59 -21.70
N GLN A 179 -5.02 -8.64 -22.17
CA GLN A 179 -3.88 -9.21 -21.45
C GLN A 179 -2.63 -8.33 -21.60
N GLU A 180 -1.99 -8.02 -20.48
CA GLU A 180 -0.79 -7.20 -20.41
C GLU A 180 0.08 -7.59 -19.21
N VAL A 181 1.33 -7.11 -19.18
CA VAL A 181 2.19 -7.13 -17.99
C VAL A 181 2.16 -5.74 -17.40
N ALA A 182 1.67 -5.61 -16.17
CA ALA A 182 1.42 -4.31 -15.54
C ALA A 182 2.67 -3.41 -15.49
N LEU A 183 3.83 -3.99 -15.17
CA LEU A 183 5.09 -3.26 -15.10
C LEU A 183 5.49 -2.69 -16.46
N ASP A 184 5.32 -3.46 -17.55
CA ASP A 184 5.65 -3.02 -18.90
C ASP A 184 4.77 -1.84 -19.33
N VAL A 185 3.49 -1.87 -18.98
CA VAL A 185 2.54 -0.78 -19.26
C VAL A 185 2.93 0.48 -18.50
N LEU A 186 3.27 0.36 -17.21
CA LEU A 186 3.72 1.49 -16.39
C LEU A 186 5.04 2.07 -16.88
N ALA A 187 6.01 1.22 -17.21
CA ALA A 187 7.31 1.60 -17.74
C ALA A 187 7.18 2.32 -19.10
N ALA A 188 6.27 1.86 -19.96
CA ALA A 188 5.99 2.52 -21.23
C ALA A 188 5.32 3.90 -21.04
N ALA A 189 4.40 4.01 -20.09
CA ALA A 189 3.67 5.24 -19.82
C ALA A 189 4.51 6.32 -19.12
N ARG A 190 5.49 5.93 -18.30
CA ARG A 190 6.34 6.83 -17.50
C ARG A 190 5.54 7.91 -16.74
N PRO A 191 4.57 7.49 -15.89
CA PRO A 191 3.78 8.45 -15.12
C PRO A 191 4.68 9.26 -14.18
N LYS A 192 4.29 10.51 -13.92
CA LYS A 192 4.97 11.33 -12.90
C LYS A 192 4.54 10.96 -11.49
N LYS A 193 3.37 10.33 -11.34
CA LYS A 193 2.81 9.91 -10.06
C LYS A 193 2.22 8.51 -10.21
N LEU A 194 2.59 7.61 -9.31
CA LEU A 194 2.02 6.26 -9.25
C LEU A 194 1.27 6.07 -7.93
N TYR A 195 -0.02 5.77 -8.00
CA TYR A 195 -0.85 5.43 -6.84
C TYR A 195 -1.05 3.92 -6.80
N ILE A 196 -0.72 3.29 -5.67
CA ILE A 196 -0.76 1.83 -5.53
C ILE A 196 -1.77 1.46 -4.44
N LEU A 197 -2.72 0.58 -4.78
CA LEU A 197 -3.59 -0.10 -3.82
C LEU A 197 -3.71 -1.58 -4.21
N LEU A 198 -2.95 -2.43 -3.52
CA LEU A 198 -2.94 -3.88 -3.71
C LEU A 198 -2.87 -4.55 -2.35
N GLY A 199 -3.70 -5.56 -2.09
CA GLY A 199 -3.55 -6.38 -0.88
C GLY A 199 -4.82 -7.03 -0.39
N THR A 200 -5.99 -6.47 -0.72
CA THR A 200 -7.30 -7.00 -0.33
C THR A 200 -7.47 -8.48 -0.72
N ASN A 201 -6.95 -8.87 -1.89
CA ASN A 201 -7.01 -10.26 -2.36
C ASN A 201 -5.97 -11.19 -1.72
N THR A 202 -4.83 -10.66 -1.30
CA THR A 202 -3.74 -11.43 -0.68
C THR A 202 -4.01 -11.69 0.80
N LEU A 203 -4.61 -10.72 1.49
CA LEU A 203 -4.81 -10.72 2.94
C LEU A 203 -6.12 -11.40 3.37
N THR A 204 -6.76 -12.20 2.52
CA THR A 204 -8.07 -12.78 2.85
C THR A 204 -8.03 -13.81 4.00
N THR A 205 -6.87 -14.41 4.26
CA THR A 205 -6.63 -15.38 5.33
C THR A 205 -5.60 -14.87 6.34
N LEU A 206 -5.73 -15.31 7.61
CA LEU A 206 -4.74 -15.01 8.64
C LEU A 206 -3.35 -15.56 8.28
N GLY A 207 -2.30 -14.86 8.72
CA GLY A 207 -0.90 -15.25 8.46
C GLY A 207 -0.36 -14.88 7.08
N ALA A 208 -1.14 -14.21 6.23
CA ALA A 208 -0.68 -13.77 4.91
C ALA A 208 0.17 -12.47 4.94
N SER A 209 0.23 -11.78 6.08
CA SER A 209 0.87 -10.45 6.24
C SER A 209 2.34 -10.43 5.83
N ASP A 210 3.11 -11.40 6.29
CA ASP A 210 4.58 -11.39 6.12
C ASP A 210 4.95 -11.61 4.67
N ARG A 211 4.29 -12.57 4.02
CA ARG A 211 4.42 -12.80 2.58
C ARG A 211 3.95 -11.58 1.78
N PHE A 212 2.82 -10.99 2.17
CA PHE A 212 2.29 -9.80 1.54
C PHE A 212 3.31 -8.65 1.58
N LEU A 213 3.84 -8.31 2.75
CA LEU A 213 4.82 -7.23 2.92
C LEU A 213 6.13 -7.50 2.18
N ALA A 214 6.59 -8.76 2.15
CA ALA A 214 7.78 -9.14 1.40
C ALA A 214 7.62 -8.90 -0.11
N TYR A 215 6.52 -9.38 -0.71
CA TYR A 215 6.24 -9.11 -2.13
C TYR A 215 5.96 -7.64 -2.40
N TYR A 216 5.29 -6.93 -1.49
CA TYR A 216 5.06 -5.49 -1.63
C TYR A 216 6.38 -4.73 -1.65
N GLY A 217 7.32 -5.10 -0.77
CA GLY A 217 8.65 -4.50 -0.74
C GLY A 217 9.41 -4.69 -2.05
N GLN A 218 9.44 -5.92 -2.57
CA GLN A 218 10.06 -6.23 -3.87
C GLN A 218 9.38 -5.48 -5.02
N MET A 219 8.05 -5.41 -5.01
CA MET A 219 7.28 -4.67 -6.01
C MET A 219 7.65 -3.19 -6.03
N LEU A 220 7.80 -2.56 -4.86
CA LEU A 220 8.22 -1.16 -4.77
C LEU A 220 9.65 -0.94 -5.30
N ASP A 221 10.57 -1.87 -5.06
CA ASP A 221 11.93 -1.79 -5.60
C ASP A 221 11.92 -1.88 -7.13
N MET A 222 11.18 -2.84 -7.70
CA MET A 222 11.05 -2.99 -9.15
C MET A 222 10.37 -1.79 -9.81
N LEU A 223 9.34 -1.23 -9.17
CA LEU A 223 8.66 -0.03 -9.66
C LEU A 223 9.59 1.19 -9.61
N ARG A 224 10.38 1.33 -8.54
CA ARG A 224 11.36 2.42 -8.44
C ARG A 224 12.42 2.30 -9.53
N GLU A 225 12.94 1.10 -9.78
CA GLU A 225 13.90 0.85 -10.85
C GLU A 225 13.31 1.17 -12.24
N ALA A 226 12.08 0.74 -12.52
CA ALA A 226 11.44 0.92 -13.81
C ALA A 226 11.00 2.38 -14.09
N LEU A 227 10.59 3.12 -13.06
CA LEU A 227 10.00 4.45 -13.20
C LEU A 227 10.96 5.60 -12.87
N GLY A 228 12.06 5.31 -12.18
CA GLY A 228 13.06 6.27 -11.75
C GLY A 228 12.65 7.11 -10.53
N GLU A 229 13.55 8.00 -10.11
CA GLU A 229 13.38 8.84 -8.91
C GLU A 229 12.35 9.97 -9.09
N ASP A 230 12.15 10.43 -10.33
CA ASP A 230 11.22 11.51 -10.65
C ASP A 230 9.74 11.11 -10.49
N CYS A 231 9.45 9.80 -10.46
CA CYS A 231 8.10 9.31 -10.22
C CYS A 231 7.79 9.33 -8.72
N VAL A 232 6.77 10.09 -8.31
CA VAL A 232 6.29 10.06 -6.93
C VAL A 232 5.39 8.83 -6.74
N ILE A 233 5.83 7.89 -5.91
CA ILE A 233 5.09 6.67 -5.61
C ILE A 233 4.29 6.88 -4.32
N TYR A 234 2.96 6.77 -4.43
CA TYR A 234 2.00 6.80 -3.34
C TYR A 234 1.52 5.39 -3.03
N VAL A 235 1.83 4.91 -1.82
CA VAL A 235 1.34 3.64 -1.28
C VAL A 235 0.10 3.93 -0.45
N GLN A 236 -1.03 3.36 -0.84
CA GLN A 236 -2.29 3.53 -0.13
C GLN A 236 -2.50 2.38 0.86
N SER A 237 -3.05 2.72 2.02
CA SER A 237 -3.46 1.74 3.01
C SER A 237 -4.52 0.79 2.44
N ILE A 238 -4.50 -0.47 2.86
CA ILE A 238 -5.54 -1.43 2.52
C ILE A 238 -6.84 -0.96 3.18
N PRO A 239 -7.93 -0.70 2.44
CA PRO A 239 -9.14 -0.11 3.00
C PRO A 239 -9.77 -0.99 4.09
N PRO A 240 -10.52 -0.39 5.04
CA PRO A 240 -11.37 -1.18 5.92
C PRO A 240 -12.46 -1.88 5.11
N VAL A 241 -13.02 -2.95 5.66
CA VAL A 241 -14.17 -3.69 5.10
C VAL A 241 -15.35 -3.66 6.07
N ARG A 242 -16.52 -4.13 5.64
CA ARG A 242 -17.67 -4.33 6.53
C ARG A 242 -17.48 -5.59 7.39
N PRO A 243 -18.07 -5.64 8.60
CA PRO A 243 -17.95 -6.78 9.49
C PRO A 243 -18.40 -8.11 8.85
N SER A 244 -19.42 -8.08 8.00
CA SER A 244 -19.89 -9.27 7.27
C SER A 244 -18.81 -9.85 6.35
N ALA A 245 -18.07 -9.01 5.65
CA ALA A 245 -16.97 -9.43 4.79
C ALA A 245 -15.78 -9.97 5.60
N ALA A 246 -15.44 -9.32 6.71
CA ALA A 246 -14.39 -9.79 7.62
C ALA A 246 -14.71 -11.14 8.26
N ALA A 247 -15.99 -11.42 8.55
CA ALA A 247 -16.41 -12.72 9.07
C ALA A 247 -16.16 -13.87 8.08
N GLU A 248 -16.28 -13.62 6.78
CA GLU A 248 -15.96 -14.59 5.72
C GLU A 248 -14.47 -14.64 5.40
N LYS A 249 -13.76 -13.52 5.55
CA LYS A 249 -12.37 -13.31 5.17
C LYS A 249 -11.60 -12.75 6.38
N PRO A 250 -11.21 -13.61 7.35
CA PRO A 250 -10.71 -13.16 8.64
C PRO A 250 -9.39 -12.38 8.57
N GLY A 251 -8.61 -12.51 7.50
CA GLY A 251 -7.43 -11.65 7.32
C GLY A 251 -7.75 -10.20 6.94
N LEU A 252 -9.01 -9.90 6.59
CA LEU A 252 -9.52 -8.54 6.36
C LEU A 252 -10.16 -7.94 7.61
N ALA A 253 -10.09 -8.60 8.77
CA ALA A 253 -10.56 -8.02 10.02
C ALA A 253 -9.81 -6.72 10.34
N SER A 254 -10.50 -5.76 10.96
CA SER A 254 -10.00 -4.40 11.10
C SER A 254 -8.72 -4.29 11.95
N ASP A 255 -8.59 -5.11 12.98
CA ASP A 255 -7.39 -5.20 13.81
C ASP A 255 -6.19 -5.75 13.01
N VAL A 256 -6.43 -6.77 12.17
CA VAL A 256 -5.41 -7.34 11.28
C VAL A 256 -4.97 -6.30 10.24
N LEU A 257 -5.91 -5.67 9.54
CA LEU A 257 -5.59 -4.69 8.50
C LEU A 257 -4.88 -3.47 9.07
N ARG A 258 -5.24 -3.01 10.28
CA ARG A 258 -4.50 -1.93 10.94
C ARG A 258 -3.05 -2.30 11.21
N GLY A 259 -2.78 -3.49 11.76
CA GLY A 259 -1.42 -3.96 11.99
C GLY A 259 -0.61 -4.13 10.70
N VAL A 260 -1.24 -4.57 9.61
CA VAL A 260 -0.60 -4.64 8.29
C VAL A 260 -0.33 -3.25 7.74
N ASN A 261 -1.27 -2.32 7.86
CA ASN A 261 -1.14 -0.95 7.37
C ASN A 261 -0.06 -0.15 8.12
N GLU A 262 0.13 -0.38 9.41
CA GLU A 262 1.26 0.19 10.17
C GLU A 262 2.61 -0.24 9.58
N GLN A 263 2.76 -1.54 9.28
CA GLN A 263 3.97 -2.07 8.66
C GLN A 263 4.11 -1.60 7.20
N LEU A 264 3.02 -1.50 6.46
CA LEU A 264 3.02 -0.98 5.08
C LEU A 264 3.43 0.49 5.04
N ALA A 265 3.00 1.29 6.03
CA ALA A 265 3.42 2.69 6.16
C ALA A 265 4.94 2.80 6.41
N GLN A 266 5.46 1.99 7.34
CA GLN A 266 6.90 1.93 7.61
C GLN A 266 7.71 1.48 6.39
N LEU A 267 7.21 0.46 5.67
CA LEU A 267 7.81 -0.02 4.43
C LEU A 267 7.84 1.08 3.36
N ALA A 268 6.72 1.76 3.14
CA ALA A 268 6.64 2.88 2.19
C ALA A 268 7.64 3.99 2.54
N ALA A 269 7.69 4.40 3.81
CA ALA A 269 8.64 5.40 4.29
C ALA A 269 10.10 4.97 4.09
N SER A 270 10.43 3.71 4.41
CA SER A 270 11.79 3.17 4.25
C SER A 270 12.26 3.15 2.79
N LYS A 271 11.33 3.11 1.83
CA LYS A 271 11.58 3.12 0.38
C LYS A 271 11.38 4.51 -0.26
N GLY A 272 11.27 5.57 0.54
CA GLY A 272 11.06 6.93 0.05
C GLY A 272 9.73 7.13 -0.69
N CYS A 273 8.76 6.26 -0.46
CA CYS A 273 7.40 6.38 -1.00
C CYS A 273 6.54 7.24 -0.05
N VAL A 274 5.52 7.88 -0.61
CA VAL A 274 4.52 8.61 0.15
C VAL A 274 3.46 7.63 0.63
N TYR A 275 3.11 7.64 1.91
CA TYR A 275 2.03 6.80 2.43
C TYR A 275 0.72 7.58 2.53
N LEU A 276 -0.37 6.99 2.07
CA LEU A 276 -1.72 7.54 2.10
C LEU A 276 -2.61 6.66 2.97
N ASP A 277 -3.17 7.24 4.02
CA ASP A 277 -4.01 6.54 4.99
C ASP A 277 -5.51 6.72 4.71
N LEU A 278 -6.05 5.87 3.85
CA LEU A 278 -7.47 5.91 3.47
C LEU A 278 -8.43 5.71 4.65
N TRP A 279 -7.97 5.17 5.79
CA TRP A 279 -8.83 4.90 6.95
C TRP A 279 -9.37 6.19 7.56
N GLU A 280 -8.63 7.30 7.47
CA GLU A 280 -9.10 8.62 7.90
C GLU A 280 -10.45 9.00 7.29
N THR A 281 -10.67 8.61 6.04
CA THR A 281 -11.92 8.91 5.32
C THR A 281 -12.88 7.73 5.27
N LEU A 282 -12.39 6.50 5.15
CA LEU A 282 -13.22 5.33 4.88
C LEU A 282 -13.73 4.64 6.15
N ALA A 283 -13.00 4.69 7.26
CA ALA A 283 -13.34 3.96 8.47
C ALA A 283 -14.35 4.73 9.34
N ASP A 284 -15.31 4.02 9.90
CA ASP A 284 -16.16 4.51 10.98
C ASP A 284 -15.43 4.49 12.34
N GLY A 285 -16.11 4.88 13.41
CA GLY A 285 -15.53 4.96 14.76
C GLY A 285 -15.09 3.60 15.33
N GLU A 286 -15.54 2.49 14.75
CA GLU A 286 -15.18 1.13 15.14
C GLU A 286 -14.04 0.56 14.28
N GLY A 287 -13.59 1.31 13.27
CA GLY A 287 -12.59 0.85 12.31
C GLY A 287 -13.15 -0.02 11.19
N ASN A 288 -14.48 0.00 10.96
CA ASN A 288 -15.11 -0.71 9.85
C ASN A 288 -15.34 0.24 8.68
N LEU A 289 -15.51 -0.28 7.46
CA LEU A 289 -15.86 0.55 6.31
C LEU A 289 -17.21 1.24 6.57
N LYS A 290 -17.30 2.57 6.46
CA LYS A 290 -18.58 3.29 6.61
C LYS A 290 -19.64 2.71 5.67
N GLU A 291 -20.82 2.41 6.20
CA GLU A 291 -21.90 1.74 5.44
C GLU A 291 -22.29 2.50 4.17
N MET A 292 -22.41 3.82 4.25
CA MET A 292 -22.75 4.67 3.10
C MET A 292 -21.69 4.69 1.99
N LEU A 293 -20.46 4.24 2.29
CA LEU A 293 -19.35 4.15 1.35
C LEU A 293 -19.17 2.74 0.78
N ALA A 294 -19.85 1.74 1.34
CA ALA A 294 -19.69 0.34 0.98
C ALA A 294 -20.62 -0.06 -0.18
N ALA A 295 -20.11 -0.92 -1.06
CA ALA A 295 -20.93 -1.74 -1.93
C ALA A 295 -21.60 -2.87 -1.10
N PRO A 296 -22.63 -3.56 -1.65
CA PRO A 296 -23.37 -4.59 -0.91
C PRO A 296 -22.52 -5.78 -0.41
N ASP A 297 -21.40 -6.08 -1.05
CA ASP A 297 -20.49 -7.16 -0.64
C ASP A 297 -19.63 -6.81 0.58
N GLY A 298 -19.63 -5.55 1.00
CA GLY A 298 -18.88 -5.06 2.14
C GLY A 298 -17.36 -4.98 1.94
N VAL A 299 -16.84 -5.27 0.74
CA VAL A 299 -15.41 -5.16 0.39
C VAL A 299 -15.18 -4.01 -0.57
N HIS A 300 -16.03 -3.89 -1.61
CA HIS A 300 -15.90 -2.84 -2.59
C HIS A 300 -16.55 -1.54 -2.12
N LEU A 301 -16.15 -0.44 -2.76
CA LEU A 301 -16.71 0.89 -2.52
C LEU A 301 -17.94 1.14 -3.40
N SER A 302 -18.89 1.90 -2.88
CA SER A 302 -20.03 2.38 -3.67
C SER A 302 -19.56 3.38 -4.73
N ALA A 303 -20.11 3.28 -5.93
CA ALA A 303 -19.70 4.07 -7.09
C ALA A 303 -19.72 5.60 -6.85
N GLY A 304 -20.75 6.10 -6.17
CA GLY A 304 -20.89 7.51 -5.86
C GLY A 304 -20.08 7.93 -4.62
N ASN A 305 -20.58 7.54 -3.45
CA ASN A 305 -20.03 8.04 -2.19
C ASN A 305 -18.64 7.47 -1.89
N GLY A 306 -18.43 6.16 -2.10
CA GLY A 306 -17.18 5.49 -1.78
C GLY A 306 -16.01 5.99 -2.62
N TYR A 307 -16.12 5.96 -3.95
CA TYR A 307 -15.08 6.51 -4.84
C TYR A 307 -14.96 8.03 -4.72
N GLY A 308 -16.06 8.76 -4.51
CA GLY A 308 -16.02 10.20 -4.26
C GLY A 308 -15.20 10.56 -3.01
N ALA A 309 -15.39 9.81 -1.91
CA ALA A 309 -14.59 9.97 -0.70
C ALA A 309 -13.12 9.62 -0.93
N TRP A 310 -12.85 8.54 -1.66
CA TRP A 310 -11.48 8.15 -2.02
C TRP A 310 -10.78 9.24 -2.83
N VAL A 311 -11.38 9.73 -3.93
CA VAL A 311 -10.80 10.80 -4.75
C VAL A 311 -10.60 12.08 -3.94
N THR A 312 -11.56 12.45 -3.10
CA THR A 312 -11.43 13.62 -2.21
C THR A 312 -10.22 13.50 -1.28
N TYR A 313 -10.02 12.32 -0.70
CA TYR A 313 -8.85 12.04 0.12
C TYR A 313 -7.56 12.21 -0.68
N LEU A 314 -7.46 11.61 -1.87
CA LEU A 314 -6.26 11.74 -2.71
C LEU A 314 -5.95 13.20 -3.07
N ARG A 315 -6.98 14.00 -3.37
CA ARG A 315 -6.83 15.43 -3.69
C ARG A 315 -6.36 16.25 -2.50
N ASN A 316 -6.79 15.88 -1.31
CA ASN A 316 -6.42 16.58 -0.09
C ASN A 316 -5.03 16.22 0.43
N HIS A 317 -4.49 15.07 -0.01
CA HIS A 317 -3.22 14.51 0.46
C HIS A 317 -2.20 14.35 -0.68
N ALA A 318 -2.27 15.19 -1.72
CA ALA A 318 -1.21 15.31 -2.71
C ALA A 318 0.11 15.71 -2.02
N LYS A 319 1.27 15.28 -2.53
CA LYS A 319 2.54 15.83 -2.05
C LYS A 319 2.62 17.31 -2.46
N TYR A 320 2.93 18.19 -1.50
CA TYR A 320 3.02 19.61 -1.76
C TYR A 320 4.06 19.92 -2.84
N SER A 321 3.66 20.72 -3.81
CA SER A 321 4.51 21.48 -4.71
C SER A 321 3.85 22.83 -4.97
N ALA A 322 4.66 23.88 -5.12
CA ALA A 322 4.16 25.20 -5.50
C ALA A 322 3.45 25.16 -6.87
N ASP A 323 3.88 24.26 -7.75
CA ASP A 323 3.37 24.13 -9.11
C ASP A 323 2.17 23.19 -9.23
N ASN A 324 1.65 22.66 -8.12
CA ASN A 324 0.44 21.84 -8.16
C ASN A 324 -0.74 22.65 -8.71
N SER A 325 -1.58 22.01 -9.54
CA SER A 325 -2.87 22.57 -9.92
C SER A 325 -3.78 22.63 -8.70
N TRP A 326 -3.82 23.76 -8.00
CA TRP A 326 -4.66 23.94 -6.81
C TRP A 326 -6.10 24.29 -7.21
N THR A 327 -7.08 23.73 -6.50
CA THR A 327 -8.48 24.14 -6.67
C THR A 327 -8.64 25.59 -6.19
N MET A 328 -9.35 26.43 -6.94
CA MET A 328 -9.65 27.81 -6.54
C MET A 328 -10.26 27.86 -5.12
N GLY A 329 -9.71 28.74 -4.28
CA GLY A 329 -10.11 28.88 -2.88
C GLY A 329 -9.45 27.87 -1.94
N SER A 330 -8.55 27.02 -2.44
CA SER A 330 -7.66 26.22 -1.59
C SER A 330 -6.60 27.08 -0.92
N VAL A 331 -6.05 26.61 0.20
CA VAL A 331 -5.03 27.32 0.99
C VAL A 331 -3.82 27.78 0.15
N TYR A 332 -3.51 27.04 -0.92
CA TYR A 332 -2.36 27.28 -1.79
C TYR A 332 -2.74 27.70 -3.22
N SER A 333 -4.02 27.96 -3.52
CA SER A 333 -4.37 28.53 -4.82
C SER A 333 -3.81 29.94 -4.91
N ALA A 334 -2.94 30.19 -5.90
CA ALA A 334 -2.61 31.56 -6.28
C ALA A 334 -3.92 32.30 -6.60
N GLN A 335 -4.09 33.51 -6.05
CA GLN A 335 -5.27 34.34 -6.27
C GLN A 335 -5.45 34.70 -7.75
#